data_AF-A0A2T3FTD2-F1
#
_entry.id   AF-A0A2T3FTD2-F1
#
_cell.length_a   1.000
_cell.length_b   1.000
_cell.length_c   1.000
_cell.angle_alpha   90.00
_cell.angle_beta   90.00
_cell.angle_gamma   90.00
#
_symmetry.space_group_name_H-M   'P 1'
#
loop_
_entity.id
_entity.type
_entity.pdbx_description
1 polymer ?
#
loop_
_entity_poly.entity_id
_entity_poly.type
_entity_poly.pdbx_seq_one_letter_code
_entity_poly.pdbx_strand_id
1 'polypeptide(L)'
;MTISCKAKGDTMKIEYTKVGDYYLPNLYYPEETRPIGLWGMLRKEYLKEHKSGTYTYLLLTARLDSYLADLNEQAQERFELIETQMRSAEGVSEELKRQNPMEWLCHCNNIRNRAAEIIKQELIYV
;
A
#
# COMPACT_ATOMS: atom_id res chain seq x y z
N MET A 1 30.90 1.43 -20.52
CA MET A 1 30.54 1.41 -21.96
C MET A 1 29.04 1.64 -22.06
N THR A 2 28.55 2.53 -22.93
CA THR A 2 27.11 2.82 -23.05
C THR A 2 26.63 2.34 -24.39
N ILE A 3 25.68 1.40 -24.40
CA ILE A 3 25.08 0.86 -25.63
C ILE A 3 23.61 1.29 -25.65
N SER A 4 23.20 1.91 -26.75
CA SER A 4 21.79 2.25 -26.99
C SER A 4 21.09 1.05 -27.61
N CYS A 5 20.00 0.61 -26.98
CA CYS A 5 19.13 -0.42 -27.52
C CYS A 5 17.78 0.21 -27.90
N LYS A 6 17.26 -0.12 -29.09
CA LYS A 6 15.91 0.27 -29.53
C LYS A 6 14.96 -0.91 -29.33
N ALA A 7 14.00 -0.76 -28.42
CA ALA A 7 12.89 -1.70 -28.26
C ALA A 7 11.58 -0.93 -28.36
N LYS A 8 10.73 -1.27 -29.34
CA LYS A 8 9.35 -0.77 -29.52
C LYS A 8 9.14 0.74 -29.23
N GLY A 9 9.92 1.60 -29.87
CA GLY A 9 9.67 3.06 -29.88
C GLY A 9 10.37 3.87 -28.78
N ASP A 10 10.76 3.23 -27.67
CA ASP A 10 11.53 3.89 -26.61
C ASP A 10 13.03 3.58 -26.75
N THR A 11 13.86 4.63 -26.74
CA THR A 11 15.33 4.48 -26.82
C THR A 11 15.88 4.35 -25.40
N MET A 12 15.99 3.12 -24.89
CA MET A 12 16.63 2.87 -23.60
C MET A 12 18.16 2.86 -23.76
N LYS A 13 18.83 3.71 -22.99
CA LYS A 13 20.28 3.73 -22.85
C LYS A 13 20.66 2.86 -21.65
N ILE A 14 21.39 1.77 -21.88
CA ILE A 14 21.89 0.90 -20.82
C ILE A 14 23.38 1.17 -20.64
N GLU A 15 23.77 1.46 -19.41
CA GLU A 15 25.17 1.63 -19.03
C GLU A 15 25.76 0.28 -18.64
N TYR A 16 27.04 0.04 -18.97
CA TYR A 16 27.72 -1.20 -18.66
C TYR A 16 29.00 -0.94 -17.86
N THR A 17 29.16 -1.71 -16.78
CA THR A 17 30.35 -1.71 -15.91
C THR A 17 31.23 -2.91 -16.25
N LYS A 18 32.55 -2.68 -16.33
CA LYS A 18 33.53 -3.75 -16.61
C LYS A 18 33.84 -4.50 -15.32
N VAL A 19 33.62 -5.81 -15.32
CA VAL A 19 33.95 -6.72 -14.21
C VAL A 19 34.82 -7.84 -14.78
N GLY A 20 36.14 -7.78 -14.50
CA GLY A 20 37.12 -8.65 -15.12
C GLY A 20 37.21 -8.40 -16.63
N ASP A 21 37.00 -9.46 -17.43
CA ASP A 21 37.03 -9.40 -18.89
C ASP A 21 35.65 -9.13 -19.52
N TYR A 22 34.60 -9.04 -18.71
CA TYR A 22 33.21 -8.89 -19.18
C TYR A 22 32.64 -7.51 -18.88
N TYR A 23 31.70 -7.06 -19.73
CA TYR A 23 30.87 -5.88 -19.49
C TYR A 23 29.47 -6.31 -19.05
N LEU A 24 29.10 -5.99 -17.81
CA LEU A 24 27.78 -6.28 -17.26
C LEU A 24 26.88 -5.05 -17.36
N PRO A 25 25.62 -5.20 -17.80
CA PRO A 25 24.67 -4.09 -17.82
C PRO A 25 24.31 -3.66 -16.39
N ASN A 26 24.30 -2.35 -16.16
CA ASN A 26 23.78 -1.74 -14.94
C ASN A 26 22.25 -1.77 -15.02
N LEU A 27 21.65 -2.69 -14.25
CA LEU A 27 20.21 -2.80 -14.13
C LEU A 27 19.77 -1.96 -12.92
N TYR A 28 18.97 -0.93 -13.17
CA TYR A 28 18.38 -0.10 -12.12
C TYR A 28 16.93 -0.52 -11.92
N TYR A 29 16.60 -1.02 -10.74
CA TYR A 29 15.22 -1.20 -10.32
C TYR A 29 14.81 0.06 -9.55
N PRO A 30 13.75 0.78 -9.97
CA PRO A 30 13.21 1.86 -9.15
C PRO A 30 12.63 1.23 -7.89
N GLU A 31 13.40 1.27 -6.80
CA GLU A 31 12.95 0.76 -5.51
C GLU A 31 11.88 1.70 -4.95
N GLU A 32 10.69 1.16 -4.72
CA GLU A 32 9.64 1.85 -3.98
C GLU A 32 10.03 1.88 -2.51
N THR A 33 10.43 3.04 -2.00
CA THR A 33 10.91 3.19 -0.61
C THR A 33 9.78 3.31 0.41
N ARG A 34 8.54 3.49 -0.06
CA ARG A 34 7.37 3.65 0.79
C ARG A 34 6.99 2.34 1.47
N PRO A 35 6.61 2.37 2.76
CA PRO A 35 6.16 1.17 3.45
C PRO A 35 4.80 0.72 2.90
N ILE A 36 4.67 -0.58 2.61
CA ILE A 36 3.41 -1.19 2.13
C ILE A 36 2.29 -1.10 3.19
N GLY A 37 2.65 -1.05 4.48
CA GLY A 37 1.70 -0.95 5.59
C GLY A 37 0.77 -2.16 5.73
N LEU A 38 -0.20 -2.05 6.65
CA LEU A 38 -1.15 -3.12 6.95
C LEU A 38 -2.12 -3.38 5.78
N TRP A 39 -2.68 -2.30 5.22
CA TRP A 39 -3.69 -2.38 4.17
C TRP A 39 -3.11 -2.92 2.87
N GLY A 40 -1.90 -2.48 2.51
CA GLY A 40 -1.21 -3.02 1.33
C GLY A 40 -0.90 -4.51 1.46
N MET A 41 -0.51 -4.99 2.65
CA MET A 41 -0.28 -6.42 2.88
C MET A 41 -1.56 -7.24 2.73
N LEU A 42 -2.68 -6.78 3.31
CA LEU A 42 -3.98 -7.45 3.18
C LEU A 42 -4.44 -7.50 1.72
N ARG A 43 -4.28 -6.41 0.97
CA ARG A 43 -4.63 -6.39 -0.46
C ARG A 43 -3.75 -7.34 -1.26
N LYS A 44 -2.45 -7.40 -0.97
CA LYS A 44 -1.52 -8.30 -1.63
C LYS A 44 -1.91 -9.77 -1.44
N GLU A 45 -2.30 -10.15 -0.23
CA GLU A 45 -2.77 -11.51 0.08
C GLU A 45 -4.07 -11.83 -0.66
N TYR A 46 -5.06 -10.93 -0.61
CA TYR A 46 -6.30 -11.09 -1.36
C TYR A 46 -6.08 -11.21 -2.87
N LEU A 47 -5.18 -10.40 -3.45
CA LEU A 47 -4.85 -10.49 -4.87
C LEU A 47 -4.21 -11.83 -5.24
N LYS A 48 -3.39 -12.41 -4.36
CA LYS A 48 -2.80 -13.74 -4.60
C LYS A 48 -3.85 -14.84 -4.59
N GLU A 49 -4.75 -14.82 -3.61
CA GLU A 49 -5.72 -15.89 -3.39
C GLU A 49 -6.90 -15.82 -4.37
N HIS A 50 -7.41 -14.63 -4.63
CA HIS A 50 -8.67 -14.45 -5.37
C HIS A 50 -8.49 -13.84 -6.76
N LYS A 51 -7.37 -13.15 -7.02
CA LYS A 51 -7.14 -12.39 -8.28
C LYS A 51 -5.74 -12.60 -8.86
N SER A 52 -5.34 -13.86 -8.98
CA SER A 52 -4.00 -14.27 -9.42
C SER A 52 -3.59 -13.61 -10.75
N GLY A 53 -4.52 -13.46 -11.71
CA GLY A 53 -4.24 -12.79 -12.99
C GLY A 53 -3.80 -11.33 -12.83
N THR A 54 -4.50 -10.56 -12.00
CA THR A 54 -4.13 -9.16 -11.70
C THR A 54 -2.81 -9.09 -10.94
N TYR A 55 -2.61 -9.99 -9.97
CA TYR A 55 -1.35 -10.08 -9.23
C TYR A 55 -0.17 -10.35 -10.15
N THR A 56 -0.27 -11.34 -11.03
CA THR A 56 0.77 -11.69 -12.00
C THR A 56 1.03 -10.54 -12.98
N TYR A 57 -0.01 -9.87 -13.46
CA TYR A 57 0.16 -8.69 -14.32
C TYR A 57 0.94 -7.56 -13.63
N LEU A 58 0.60 -7.22 -12.38
CA LEU A 58 1.31 -6.20 -11.61
C LEU A 58 2.76 -6.58 -11.32
N LEU A 59 3.01 -7.86 -11.06
CA LEU A 59 4.35 -8.40 -10.84
C LEU A 59 5.20 -8.31 -12.11
N LEU A 60 4.67 -8.73 -13.26
CA LEU A 60 5.36 -8.70 -14.54
C LEU A 60 5.63 -7.28 -15.04
N THR A 61 4.78 -6.32 -14.67
CA THR A 61 4.96 -4.90 -15.00
C THR A 61 5.83 -4.16 -13.99
N ALA A 62 6.31 -4.82 -12.93
CA ALA A 62 7.08 -4.21 -11.84
C ALA A 62 6.35 -3.01 -11.17
N ARG A 63 5.01 -3.05 -11.14
CA ARG A 63 4.16 -1.99 -10.55
C ARG A 63 3.45 -2.44 -9.27
N LEU A 64 3.76 -3.62 -8.78
CA LEU A 64 3.08 -4.17 -7.61
C LEU A 64 3.35 -3.32 -6.36
N ASP A 65 4.61 -2.97 -6.11
CA ASP A 65 4.98 -2.27 -4.88
C ASP A 65 4.42 -0.85 -4.84
N SER A 66 4.50 -0.10 -5.96
CA SER A 66 3.90 1.23 -6.09
C SER A 66 2.38 1.21 -5.92
N TYR A 67 1.70 0.26 -6.57
CA TYR A 67 0.25 0.08 -6.44
C TYR A 67 -0.17 -0.20 -4.98
N LEU A 68 0.56 -1.06 -4.28
CA LEU A 68 0.24 -1.38 -2.89
C LEU A 68 0.53 -0.21 -1.94
N ALA A 69 1.58 0.57 -2.21
CA ALA A 69 1.89 1.79 -1.44
C ALA A 69 0.79 2.85 -1.61
N ASP A 70 0.38 3.13 -2.85
CA ASP A 70 -0.69 4.10 -3.16
C ASP A 70 -2.02 3.68 -2.51
N LEU A 71 -2.35 2.39 -2.58
CA LEU A 71 -3.56 1.85 -1.96
C LEU A 71 -3.49 1.95 -0.42
N ASN A 72 -2.31 1.73 0.17
CA ASN A 72 -2.15 1.83 1.62
C ASN A 72 -2.31 3.27 2.10
N GLU A 73 -1.75 4.25 1.40
CA GLU A 73 -1.96 5.67 1.69
C GLU A 73 -3.45 6.04 1.60
N GLN A 74 -4.11 5.67 0.50
CA GLN A 74 -5.54 5.93 0.31
C GLN A 74 -6.40 5.28 1.40
N ALA A 75 -6.11 4.04 1.77
CA ALA A 75 -6.83 3.32 2.81
C ALA A 75 -6.62 3.97 4.18
N GLN A 76 -5.40 4.42 4.48
CA GLN A 76 -5.07 5.08 5.73
C GLN A 76 -5.77 6.44 5.86
N GLU A 77 -5.73 7.28 4.84
CA GLU A 77 -6.43 8.57 4.82
C GLU A 77 -7.94 8.40 5.03
N ARG A 78 -8.54 7.43 4.32
CA ARG A 78 -9.97 7.16 4.45
C ARG A 78 -10.33 6.59 5.82
N PHE A 79 -9.47 5.75 6.39
CA PHE A 79 -9.64 5.22 7.72
C PHE A 79 -9.66 6.33 8.79
N GLU A 80 -8.70 7.26 8.74
CA GLU A 80 -8.60 8.38 9.67
C GLU A 80 -9.81 9.32 9.56
N LEU A 81 -10.28 9.55 8.34
CA LEU A 81 -11.48 10.35 8.09
C LEU A 81 -12.74 9.70 8.70
N ILE A 82 -12.94 8.40 8.47
CA ILE A 82 -14.08 7.66 9.03
C ILE A 82 -14.00 7.63 10.56
N GLU A 83 -12.83 7.36 11.11
CA GLU A 83 -12.62 7.32 12.57
C GLU A 83 -12.96 8.69 13.20
N THR A 84 -12.52 9.78 12.58
CA THR A 84 -12.80 11.14 13.06
C THR A 84 -14.30 11.44 13.03
N GLN A 85 -14.96 11.12 11.91
CA GLN A 85 -16.41 11.31 11.76
C GLN A 85 -17.21 10.49 12.78
N MET A 86 -16.84 9.22 13.00
CA MET A 86 -17.52 8.35 13.97
C MET A 86 -17.28 8.83 15.42
N ARG A 87 -16.05 9.25 15.76
CA ARG A 87 -15.77 9.81 17.09
C ARG A 87 -16.59 11.07 17.38
N SER A 88 -16.72 11.96 16.39
CA SER A 88 -17.56 13.15 16.51
C SER A 88 -19.05 12.79 16.66
N ALA A 89 -19.53 11.78 15.95
CA ALA A 89 -20.92 11.33 16.01
C ALA A 89 -21.28 10.63 17.33
N GLU A 90 -20.38 9.81 17.87
CA GLU A 90 -20.58 9.06 19.13
C GLU A 90 -20.23 9.88 20.38
N GLY A 91 -19.68 11.08 20.22
CA GLY A 91 -19.41 11.99 21.33
C GLY A 91 -18.33 11.49 22.31
N VAL A 92 -17.40 10.67 21.81
CA VAL A 92 -16.29 10.11 22.61
C VAL A 92 -15.36 11.24 23.03
N SER A 93 -15.61 11.80 24.20
CA SER A 93 -14.93 12.99 24.73
C SER A 93 -13.91 12.64 25.81
N GLU A 94 -12.98 13.56 26.08
CA GLU A 94 -12.05 13.44 27.20
C GLU A 94 -12.77 13.46 28.57
N GLU A 95 -14.00 13.97 28.62
CA GLU A 95 -14.85 13.92 29.82
C GLU A 95 -15.30 12.48 30.11
N LEU A 96 -15.74 11.73 29.10
CA LEU A 96 -16.05 10.30 29.22
C LEU A 96 -14.82 9.51 29.66
N LYS A 97 -13.64 9.86 29.15
CA LYS A 97 -12.38 9.23 29.54
C LYS A 97 -12.02 9.45 31.02
N ARG A 98 -12.35 10.62 31.58
CA ARG A 98 -12.15 10.93 33.01
C ARG A 98 -13.14 10.19 33.91
N GLN A 99 -14.38 10.05 33.46
CA GLN A 99 -15.45 9.41 34.24
C GLN A 99 -15.35 7.88 34.18
N ASN A 100 -15.18 7.31 32.98
CA ASN A 100 -15.09 5.87 32.74
C ASN A 100 -14.06 5.55 31.64
N PRO A 101 -12.77 5.39 32.01
CA PRO A 101 -11.70 5.07 31.05
C PRO A 101 -11.93 3.78 30.26
N MET A 102 -12.53 2.76 30.90
CA MET A 102 -12.77 1.46 30.26
C MET A 102 -13.86 1.50 29.20
N GLU A 103 -14.94 2.25 29.47
CA GLU A 103 -16.02 2.46 28.51
C GLU A 103 -15.54 3.29 27.32
N TRP A 104 -14.77 4.35 27.58
CA TRP A 104 -14.10 5.13 26.54
C TRP A 104 -13.23 4.26 25.63
N LEU A 105 -12.43 3.34 26.20
CA LEU A 105 -11.61 2.41 25.42
C LEU A 105 -12.47 1.47 24.57
N CYS A 106 -13.59 0.98 25.13
CA CYS A 106 -14.54 0.14 24.41
C CYS A 106 -15.13 0.85 23.18
N HIS A 107 -15.57 2.11 23.34
CA HIS A 107 -16.06 2.93 22.22
C HIS A 107 -14.98 3.18 21.18
N CYS A 108 -13.78 3.58 21.59
CA CYS A 108 -12.66 3.77 20.67
C CYS A 108 -12.35 2.51 19.86
N ASN A 109 -12.31 1.34 20.51
CA ASN A 109 -12.07 0.07 19.84
C ASN A 109 -13.21 -0.31 18.88
N ASN A 110 -14.46 -0.07 19.27
CA ASN A 110 -15.61 -0.35 18.42
C ASN A 110 -15.60 0.51 17.14
N ILE A 111 -15.36 1.82 17.29
CA ILE A 111 -15.22 2.74 16.16
C ILE A 111 -14.09 2.27 15.24
N ARG A 112 -12.92 1.99 15.81
CA ARG A 112 -11.74 1.53 15.05
C ARG A 112 -12.04 0.25 14.25
N ASN A 113 -12.73 -0.71 14.86
CA ASN A 113 -13.13 -1.94 14.20
C ASN A 113 -14.13 -1.69 13.07
N ARG A 114 -15.16 -0.86 13.30
CA ARG A 114 -16.15 -0.52 12.26
C ARG A 114 -15.51 0.21 11.09
N ALA A 115 -14.64 1.17 11.35
CA ALA A 115 -13.88 1.88 10.31
C ALA A 115 -13.01 0.90 9.50
N ALA A 116 -12.32 -0.03 10.17
CA ALA A 116 -11.51 -1.05 9.52
C ALA A 116 -12.33 -1.96 8.60
N GLU A 117 -13.52 -2.40 9.04
CA GLU A 117 -14.40 -3.26 8.23
C GLU A 117 -14.91 -2.55 6.98
N ILE A 118 -15.23 -1.26 7.06
CA ILE A 118 -15.63 -0.45 5.89
C ILE A 118 -14.48 -0.43 4.86
N ILE A 119 -13.26 -0.10 5.29
CA ILE A 119 -12.09 -0.07 4.41
C ILE A 119 -11.80 -1.42 3.76
N LYS A 120 -11.94 -2.52 4.52
CA LYS A 120 -11.76 -3.87 3.98
C LYS A 120 -12.73 -4.16 2.84
N GLN A 121 -14.00 -3.83 3.02
CA GLN A 121 -15.04 -4.07 2.02
C GLN A 121 -14.89 -3.16 0.80
N GLU A 122 -14.51 -1.89 1.00
CA GLU A 122 -14.45 -0.88 -0.06
C GLU A 122 -13.16 -0.91 -0.89
N LEU A 123 -12.03 -1.32 -0.30
CA LEU A 123 -10.71 -1.20 -0.95
C LEU A 123 -9.94 -2.52 -1.01
N ILE A 124 -10.05 -3.37 0.03
CA ILE A 124 -9.21 -4.57 0.15
C ILE A 124 -9.81 -5.77 -0.58
N TYR A 125 -11.10 -6.04 -0.42
CA TYR A 125 -11.76 -7.26 -0.91
C TYR A 125 -12.56 -7.06 -2.20
N VAL A 126 -12.27 -5.98 -2.93
CA VAL A 126 -12.89 -5.64 -4.21
C VAL A 126 -12.32 -6.43 -5.36
#